data_AF-A0A814F5T6-F1
#
_entry.id   AF-A0A814F5T6-F1
#
_cell.length_a   1.000
_cell.length_b   1.000
_cell.length_c   1.000
_cell.angle_alpha   90.00
_cell.angle_beta   90.00
_cell.angle_gamma   90.00
#
_symmetry.space_group_name_H-M   'P 1'
#
loop_
_entity.id
_entity.type
_entity.pdbx_description
1 polymer ?
#
loop_
_entity_poly.entity_id
_entity_poly.type
_entity_poly.pdbx_seq_one_letter_code
_entity_poly.pdbx_strand_id
1 'polypeptide(L)'
;MVLSLNCLMKIALDFHEKRNANPSFYANRIVNKLAYGCISCNTFWNCRYLCGNIANFFELIVDGRSINEDLLRIRPDAVLILNIASYAAGTNPWEGIYDNLWCARSQTDDERFREQSCSDGYLEIIVFKHFELAHIRLGRRGQRLAQGSEIKLRFRRDVPMEIDGEPFLLGPCQMTITRKNQARMIATERSQAAQQIQSTRI
;
A
#
# COMPACT_ATOMS: atom_id res chain seq x y z
N MET A 1 -3.57 0.43 -10.27
CA MET A 1 -4.16 -0.12 -9.04
C MET A 1 -3.12 -0.10 -7.94
N VAL A 2 -3.48 0.61 -6.88
CA VAL A 2 -2.83 0.65 -5.57
C VAL A 2 -3.93 0.38 -4.55
N LEU A 3 -3.77 -0.65 -3.72
CA LEU A 3 -4.68 -0.96 -2.63
C LEU A 3 -3.92 -0.88 -1.32
N SER A 4 -4.41 -0.11 -0.36
CA SER A 4 -3.77 0.00 0.97
C SER A 4 -4.76 -0.28 2.10
N LEU A 5 -4.27 -0.96 3.13
CA LEU A 5 -5.01 -1.35 4.32
C LEU A 5 -4.24 -0.83 5.53
N ASN A 6 -4.73 0.22 6.17
CA ASN A 6 -4.07 0.81 7.34
C ASN A 6 -4.97 1.81 8.06
N CYS A 7 -4.63 2.13 9.30
CA CYS A 7 -5.38 3.11 10.12
C CYS A 7 -5.37 4.54 9.54
N LEU A 8 -4.40 4.92 8.71
CA LEU A 8 -4.37 6.25 8.07
C LEU A 8 -5.53 6.42 7.09
N MET A 9 -6.05 5.32 6.54
CA MET A 9 -7.22 5.37 5.64
C MET A 9 -8.48 5.79 6.37
N LYS A 10 -8.59 5.47 7.67
CA LYS A 10 -9.70 5.96 8.50
C LYS A 10 -9.63 7.47 8.71
N ILE A 11 -8.42 8.02 8.90
CA ILE A 11 -8.19 9.47 9.00
C ILE A 11 -8.60 10.15 7.69
N ALA A 12 -8.17 9.60 6.56
CA ALA A 12 -8.49 10.13 5.25
C ALA A 12 -10.01 10.11 4.99
N LEU A 13 -10.69 9.01 5.31
CA LEU A 13 -12.13 8.87 5.19
C LEU A 13 -12.88 9.91 6.06
N ASP A 14 -12.55 9.99 7.35
CA ASP A 14 -13.21 10.91 8.28
C ASP A 14 -13.02 12.38 7.88
N PHE A 15 -11.83 12.72 7.36
CA PHE A 15 -11.57 14.04 6.81
C PHE A 15 -12.37 14.30 5.53
N HIS A 16 -12.43 13.32 4.63
CA HIS A 16 -13.17 13.41 3.38
C HIS A 16 -14.68 13.62 3.63
N GLU A 17 -15.29 12.80 4.49
CA GLU A 17 -16.71 12.91 4.84
C GLU A 17 -17.04 14.26 5.50
N LYS A 18 -16.23 14.71 6.47
CA LYS A 18 -16.44 16.02 7.11
C LYS A 18 -16.28 17.18 6.14
N ARG A 19 -15.31 17.09 5.22
CA ARG A 19 -15.10 18.11 4.19
C ARG A 19 -16.28 18.18 3.23
N ASN A 20 -16.79 17.04 2.80
CA ASN A 20 -17.94 16.97 1.90
C ASN A 20 -19.22 17.47 2.59
N ALA A 21 -19.38 17.22 3.88
CA ALA A 21 -20.51 17.71 4.66
C ALA A 21 -20.52 19.23 4.83
N ASN A 22 -19.34 19.88 4.94
CA ASN A 22 -19.24 21.33 5.19
C ASN A 22 -18.23 22.05 4.26
N PRO A 23 -18.45 22.12 2.94
CA PRO A 23 -17.44 22.60 1.98
C PRO A 23 -16.95 24.03 2.26
N SER A 24 -17.84 24.91 2.74
CA SER A 24 -17.53 26.32 3.04
C SER A 24 -16.54 26.49 4.20
N PHE A 25 -16.61 25.63 5.22
CA PHE A 25 -15.68 25.64 6.35
C PHE A 25 -14.26 25.17 5.94
N TYR A 26 -14.19 24.22 5.01
CA TYR A 26 -12.94 23.63 4.50
C TYR A 26 -12.36 24.35 3.26
N ALA A 27 -12.75 25.61 3.04
CA ALA A 27 -12.23 26.42 1.94
C ALA A 27 -10.75 26.84 2.16
N ASN A 28 -10.33 27.00 3.43
CA ASN A 28 -8.99 27.47 3.76
C ASN A 28 -8.00 26.30 3.97
N ARG A 29 -6.83 26.37 3.31
CA ARG A 29 -5.76 25.36 3.41
C ARG A 29 -5.24 25.17 4.84
N ILE A 30 -5.16 26.24 5.65
CA ILE A 30 -4.69 26.16 7.04
C ILE A 30 -5.72 25.41 7.89
N VAL A 31 -7.01 25.73 7.73
CA VAL A 31 -8.11 25.03 8.40
C VAL A 31 -8.11 23.55 8.02
N ASN A 32 -7.92 23.23 6.75
CA ASN A 32 -7.84 21.85 6.27
C ASN A 32 -6.69 21.08 6.94
N LYS A 33 -5.50 21.70 7.05
CA LYS A 33 -4.35 21.09 7.72
C LYS A 33 -4.60 20.87 9.22
N LEU A 34 -5.16 21.86 9.92
CA LEU A 34 -5.46 21.76 11.35
C LEU A 34 -6.53 20.69 11.61
N ALA A 35 -7.63 20.71 10.85
CA ALA A 35 -8.69 19.73 10.96
C ALA A 35 -8.17 18.30 10.71
N TYR A 36 -7.33 18.13 9.69
CA TYR A 36 -6.67 16.85 9.42
C TYR A 36 -5.82 16.39 10.61
N GLY A 37 -5.05 17.31 11.22
CA GLY A 37 -4.27 17.04 12.42
C GLY A 37 -5.12 16.59 13.62
N CYS A 38 -6.21 17.32 13.91
CA CYS A 38 -7.13 16.96 14.99
C CYS A 38 -7.81 15.61 14.77
N ILE A 39 -8.27 15.32 13.55
CA ILE A 39 -8.86 14.02 13.18
C ILE A 39 -7.82 12.91 13.30
N SER A 40 -6.58 13.18 12.88
CA SER A 40 -5.47 12.23 13.01
C SER A 40 -5.24 11.86 14.48
N CYS A 41 -5.08 12.84 15.37
CA CYS A 41 -4.89 12.59 16.80
C CYS A 41 -6.03 11.77 17.41
N ASN A 42 -7.28 12.12 17.10
CA ASN A 42 -8.46 11.43 17.58
C ASN A 42 -8.51 9.97 17.08
N THR A 43 -8.25 9.77 15.78
CA THR A 43 -8.25 8.44 15.16
C THR A 43 -7.12 7.58 15.71
N PHE A 44 -5.90 8.11 15.90
CA PHE A 44 -4.81 7.34 16.50
C PHE A 44 -5.14 6.85 17.91
N TRP A 45 -5.86 7.67 18.70
CA TRP A 45 -6.31 7.26 20.03
C TRP A 45 -7.34 6.14 19.96
N ASN A 46 -8.36 6.29 19.12
CA ASN A 46 -9.48 5.33 19.02
C ASN A 46 -9.15 4.07 18.21
N CYS A 47 -8.27 4.17 17.22
CA CYS A 47 -7.88 3.11 16.30
C CYS A 47 -6.55 2.46 16.66
N ARG A 48 -6.07 2.64 17.91
CA ARG A 48 -4.86 1.96 18.40
C ARG A 48 -4.93 0.43 18.24
N TYR A 49 -6.14 -0.13 18.24
CA TYR A 49 -6.38 -1.56 18.02
C TYR A 49 -6.03 -2.05 16.60
N LEU A 50 -5.91 -1.16 15.62
CA LEU A 50 -5.46 -1.50 14.25
C LEU A 50 -3.93 -1.61 14.16
N CYS A 51 -3.19 -0.90 15.02
CA CYS A 51 -1.73 -0.94 15.05
C CYS A 51 -1.23 -2.30 15.56
N GLY A 52 -0.41 -2.99 14.76
CA GLY A 52 0.17 -4.30 15.04
C GLY A 52 -0.81 -5.47 15.01
N ASN A 53 -2.08 -5.23 14.67
CA ASN A 53 -3.15 -6.23 14.77
C ASN A 53 -3.96 -6.40 13.49
N ILE A 54 -3.63 -5.65 12.42
CA ILE A 54 -4.37 -5.72 11.16
C ILE A 54 -4.37 -7.13 10.55
N ALA A 55 -3.32 -7.90 10.79
CA ALA A 55 -3.20 -9.30 10.39
C ALA A 55 -4.31 -10.21 10.97
N ASN A 56 -4.96 -9.82 12.07
CA ASN A 56 -6.05 -10.58 12.66
C ASN A 56 -7.42 -10.28 12.01
N PHE A 57 -7.51 -9.24 11.17
CA PHE A 57 -8.78 -8.78 10.59
C PHE A 57 -9.09 -9.38 9.24
N PHE A 58 -8.07 -9.95 8.58
CA PHE A 58 -8.22 -10.59 7.29
C PHE A 58 -7.31 -11.80 7.13
N GLU A 59 -7.67 -12.67 6.20
CA GLU A 59 -6.81 -13.72 5.69
C GLU A 59 -6.29 -13.31 4.30
N LEU A 60 -5.02 -13.61 4.02
CA LEU A 60 -4.36 -13.37 2.75
C LEU A 60 -3.93 -14.69 2.12
N ILE A 61 -4.40 -14.92 0.90
CA ILE A 61 -4.02 -16.04 0.06
C ILE A 61 -3.46 -15.47 -1.26
N VAL A 62 -2.28 -15.94 -1.65
CA VAL A 62 -1.56 -15.49 -2.85
C VAL A 62 -1.29 -16.72 -3.71
N ASP A 63 -1.80 -16.73 -4.94
CA ASP A 63 -1.69 -17.85 -5.89
C ASP A 63 -2.02 -19.21 -5.24
N GLY A 64 -3.08 -19.26 -4.42
CA GLY A 64 -3.52 -20.46 -3.71
C GLY A 64 -2.77 -20.79 -2.41
N ARG A 65 -1.68 -20.08 -2.10
CA ARG A 65 -0.91 -20.26 -0.85
C ARG A 65 -1.35 -19.26 0.22
N SER A 66 -1.64 -19.75 1.43
CA SER A 66 -1.91 -18.91 2.60
C SER A 66 -0.62 -18.22 3.09
N ILE A 67 -0.68 -16.90 3.27
CA ILE A 67 0.43 -16.06 3.80
C ILE A 67 0.12 -15.60 5.24
N ASN A 68 -0.93 -16.14 5.86
CA ASN A 68 -1.41 -15.72 7.18
C ASN A 68 -0.36 -15.88 8.29
N GLU A 69 0.41 -16.97 8.27
CA GLU A 69 1.44 -17.21 9.28
C GLU A 69 2.53 -16.13 9.25
N ASP A 70 2.95 -15.71 8.04
CA ASP A 70 3.91 -14.62 7.87
C ASP A 70 3.33 -13.30 8.35
N LEU A 71 2.08 -12.99 8.02
CA LEU A 71 1.39 -11.80 8.52
C LEU A 71 1.29 -11.75 10.05
N LEU A 72 0.91 -12.87 10.68
CA LEU A 72 0.78 -12.97 12.13
C LEU A 72 2.12 -12.89 12.86
N ARG A 73 3.20 -13.40 12.24
CA ARG A 73 4.57 -13.26 12.74
C ARG A 73 5.08 -11.84 12.61
N ILE A 74 4.81 -11.19 11.48
CA ILE A 74 5.26 -9.83 11.19
C ILE A 74 4.48 -8.82 12.05
N ARG A 75 3.16 -8.99 12.23
CA ARG A 75 2.27 -8.02 12.89
C ARG A 75 2.40 -6.61 12.29
N PRO A 76 2.11 -6.43 11.00
CA PRO A 76 2.23 -5.13 10.37
C PRO A 76 1.15 -4.16 10.84
N ASP A 77 1.44 -2.86 10.71
CA ASP A 77 0.47 -1.77 10.88
C ASP A 77 -0.25 -1.45 9.57
N ALA A 78 0.38 -1.76 8.44
CA ALA A 78 -0.16 -1.51 7.11
C ALA A 78 0.22 -2.63 6.13
N VAL A 79 -0.71 -2.92 5.24
CA VAL A 79 -0.49 -3.78 4.06
C VAL A 79 -0.79 -2.97 2.81
N LEU A 80 0.09 -3.07 1.83
CA LEU A 80 0.03 -2.37 0.55
C LEU A 80 0.15 -3.40 -0.57
N ILE A 81 -0.78 -3.34 -1.51
CA ILE A 81 -0.83 -4.20 -2.71
C ILE A 81 -0.69 -3.29 -3.93
N LEU A 82 0.32 -3.52 -4.76
CA LEU A 82 0.69 -2.65 -5.86
C LEU A 82 0.68 -3.39 -7.20
N ASN A 83 0.21 -2.69 -8.22
CA ASN A 83 0.44 -3.02 -9.64
C ASN A 83 1.43 -2.05 -10.29
N ILE A 84 1.80 -0.95 -9.62
CA ILE A 84 2.72 0.06 -10.14
C ILE A 84 3.83 0.31 -9.12
N ALA A 85 5.02 0.65 -9.61
CA ALA A 85 6.17 0.89 -8.75
C ALA A 85 6.05 2.14 -7.87
N SER A 86 5.17 3.07 -8.24
CA SER A 86 5.04 4.36 -7.56
C SER A 86 3.89 4.37 -6.56
N TYR A 87 4.19 4.83 -5.35
CA TYR A 87 3.24 5.08 -4.28
C TYR A 87 3.52 6.44 -3.61
N ALA A 88 2.51 7.04 -2.96
CA ALA A 88 2.62 8.24 -2.14
C ALA A 88 3.55 9.36 -2.69
N ALA A 89 3.17 9.93 -3.84
CA ALA A 89 3.92 11.00 -4.53
C ALA A 89 5.25 10.54 -5.17
N GLY A 90 5.26 9.33 -5.76
CA GLY A 90 6.36 8.86 -6.61
C GLY A 90 7.46 8.08 -5.87
N THR A 91 7.24 7.74 -4.59
CA THR A 91 8.13 6.85 -3.84
C THR A 91 8.02 5.42 -4.36
N ASN A 92 9.12 4.66 -4.35
CA ASN A 92 9.08 3.22 -4.60
C ASN A 92 9.15 2.47 -3.25
N PRO A 93 8.06 1.89 -2.75
CA PRO A 93 8.05 1.15 -1.49
C PRO A 93 8.71 -0.24 -1.59
N TRP A 94 8.87 -0.80 -2.79
CA TRP A 94 9.46 -2.13 -3.04
C TRP A 94 11.00 -2.09 -3.01
N GLU A 95 11.57 -1.00 -3.53
CA GLU A 95 13.03 -0.80 -3.66
C GLU A 95 13.55 0.36 -2.77
N GLY A 96 12.70 1.26 -2.29
CA GLY A 96 13.16 2.44 -1.56
C GLY A 96 13.98 3.41 -2.43
N ILE A 97 14.36 4.56 -1.88
CA ILE A 97 15.20 5.54 -2.58
C ILE A 97 16.70 5.19 -2.46
N TYR A 98 17.06 4.43 -1.42
CA TYR A 98 18.44 4.14 -1.06
C TYR A 98 19.00 2.82 -1.61
N ASP A 99 18.18 1.93 -2.17
CA ASP A 99 18.69 0.67 -2.75
C ASP A 99 19.48 0.91 -4.06
N ASN A 100 19.40 2.12 -4.61
CA ASN A 100 20.16 2.57 -5.78
C ASN A 100 21.60 3.01 -5.42
N LEU A 101 21.93 3.12 -4.12
CA LEU A 101 23.28 3.38 -3.64
C LEU A 101 24.00 2.04 -3.46
N TRP A 102 25.15 1.90 -4.12
CA TRP A 102 26.03 0.72 -4.18
C TRP A 102 26.35 0.02 -2.83
N CYS A 103 26.05 0.65 -1.70
CA CYS A 103 26.34 0.19 -0.35
C CYS A 103 25.11 -0.16 0.51
N ALA A 104 23.88 0.06 0.02
CA ALA A 104 22.71 -0.55 0.64
C ALA A 104 22.68 -2.03 0.20
N ARG A 105 22.60 -2.97 1.17
CA ARG A 105 22.19 -4.35 0.86
C ARG A 105 20.79 -4.27 0.26
N SER A 106 20.75 -4.17 -1.05
CA SER A 106 19.53 -4.24 -1.82
C SER A 106 18.91 -5.60 -1.52
N GLN A 107 17.66 -5.61 -1.09
CA GLN A 107 16.90 -6.86 -1.00
C GLN A 107 16.64 -7.46 -2.38
N THR A 108 17.22 -6.91 -3.47
CA THR A 108 17.30 -7.59 -4.78
C THR A 108 18.00 -8.94 -4.72
N ASP A 109 18.82 -9.21 -3.70
CA ASP A 109 19.45 -10.53 -3.51
C ASP A 109 18.52 -11.55 -2.84
N ASP A 110 17.28 -11.18 -2.54
CA ASP A 110 16.27 -12.12 -2.09
C ASP A 110 15.69 -12.86 -3.31
N GLU A 111 16.30 -13.98 -3.68
CA GLU A 111 15.94 -14.85 -4.81
C GLU A 111 14.45 -15.28 -4.82
N ARG A 112 13.72 -15.04 -3.72
CA ARG A 112 12.29 -15.32 -3.59
C ARG A 112 11.40 -14.35 -4.39
N PHE A 113 11.91 -13.18 -4.77
CA PHE A 113 11.11 -12.12 -5.39
C PHE A 113 11.66 -11.72 -6.76
N ARG A 114 10.76 -11.41 -7.68
CA ARG A 114 11.14 -10.87 -8.99
C ARG A 114 11.33 -9.37 -8.90
N GLU A 115 11.97 -8.82 -9.93
CA GLU A 115 11.99 -7.38 -10.13
C GLU A 115 10.56 -6.87 -10.36
N GLN A 116 10.24 -5.71 -9.79
CA GLN A 116 8.89 -5.16 -9.87
C GLN A 116 8.59 -4.66 -11.28
N SER A 117 7.44 -5.05 -11.83
CA SER A 117 6.98 -4.60 -13.13
C SER A 117 5.46 -4.43 -13.15
N CYS A 118 4.96 -3.39 -13.82
CA CYS A 118 3.51 -3.19 -13.96
C CYS A 118 2.87 -3.98 -15.11
N SER A 119 3.68 -4.72 -15.88
CA SER A 119 3.25 -5.42 -17.09
C SER A 119 3.41 -6.95 -17.04
N ASP A 120 4.09 -7.48 -16.03
CA ASP A 120 4.35 -8.90 -15.85
C ASP A 120 3.12 -9.69 -15.39
N GLY A 121 2.08 -8.99 -14.91
CA GLY A 121 0.84 -9.59 -14.40
C GLY A 121 0.93 -10.07 -12.96
N TYR A 122 1.96 -9.65 -12.23
CA TYR A 122 2.09 -9.85 -10.80
C TYR A 122 1.70 -8.59 -10.04
N LEU A 123 1.36 -8.78 -8.78
CA LEU A 123 1.09 -7.74 -7.81
C LEU A 123 2.07 -7.86 -6.65
N GLU A 124 2.66 -6.74 -6.26
CA GLU A 124 3.57 -6.70 -5.12
C GLU A 124 2.80 -6.49 -3.82
N ILE A 125 3.06 -7.35 -2.82
CA ILE A 125 2.49 -7.22 -1.48
C ILE A 125 3.59 -6.80 -0.52
N ILE A 126 3.40 -5.63 0.08
CA ILE A 126 4.36 -4.96 0.95
C ILE A 126 3.70 -4.70 2.29
N VAL A 127 4.46 -4.86 3.37
CA VAL A 127 3.98 -4.60 4.73
C VAL A 127 4.88 -3.62 5.45
N PHE A 128 4.28 -2.81 6.33
CA PHE A 128 4.98 -1.79 7.11
C PHE A 128 4.71 -2.00 8.60
N LYS A 129 5.73 -1.77 9.43
CA LYS A 129 5.60 -1.76 10.90
C LYS A 129 5.88 -0.36 11.44
N HIS A 130 5.59 -0.14 12.72
CA HIS A 130 5.98 1.04 13.48
C HIS A 130 5.72 2.37 12.76
N PHE A 131 4.56 2.49 12.08
CA PHE A 131 4.19 3.66 11.28
C PHE A 131 5.19 4.04 10.17
N GLU A 132 6.00 3.11 9.67
CA GLU A 132 6.96 3.35 8.59
C GLU A 132 6.31 3.93 7.33
N LEU A 133 5.06 3.55 7.05
CA LEU A 133 4.26 4.08 5.95
C LEU A 133 4.09 5.61 6.04
N ALA A 134 4.03 6.19 7.25
CA ALA A 134 3.94 7.64 7.42
C ALA A 134 5.22 8.37 6.98
N HIS A 135 6.35 7.65 6.99
CA HIS A 135 7.67 8.17 6.60
C HIS A 135 8.07 7.73 5.19
N ILE A 136 7.16 7.18 4.38
CA ILE A 136 7.49 6.67 3.05
C ILE A 136 8.09 7.73 2.12
N ARG A 137 7.65 9.00 2.28
CA ARG A 137 8.19 10.17 1.57
C ARG A 137 9.66 10.48 1.89
N LEU A 138 10.18 9.96 3.00
CA LEU A 138 11.59 10.05 3.36
C LEU A 138 12.43 8.90 2.74
N GLY A 139 11.86 8.16 1.79
CA GLY A 139 12.54 7.07 1.10
C GLY A 139 12.55 5.76 1.87
N ARG A 140 11.71 5.60 2.91
CA ARG A 140 11.55 4.32 3.60
C ARG A 140 10.89 3.30 2.68
N ARG A 141 11.53 2.14 2.54
CA ARG A 141 10.92 0.96 1.91
C ARG A 141 10.07 0.19 2.91
N GLY A 142 9.12 -0.59 2.41
CA GLY A 142 8.40 -1.57 3.21
C GLY A 142 9.08 -2.94 3.15
N GLN A 143 8.65 -3.86 4.01
CA GLN A 143 9.07 -5.26 3.93
C GLN A 143 8.28 -5.96 2.83
N ARG A 144 8.97 -6.59 1.87
CA ARG A 144 8.34 -7.44 0.84
C ARG A 144 7.76 -8.68 1.49
N LEU A 145 6.48 -8.93 1.29
CA LEU A 145 5.77 -10.06 1.87
C LEU A 145 5.57 -11.19 0.85
N ALA A 146 5.00 -10.85 -0.30
CA ALA A 146 4.66 -11.80 -1.35
C ALA A 146 4.58 -11.07 -2.69
N GLN A 147 4.66 -11.83 -3.78
CA GLN A 147 4.37 -11.38 -5.13
C GLN A 147 3.53 -12.47 -5.80
N GLY A 148 2.45 -12.09 -6.50
CA GLY A 148 1.56 -13.09 -7.10
C GLY A 148 0.55 -12.53 -8.09
N SER A 149 -0.10 -13.41 -8.84
CA SER A 149 -1.04 -13.05 -9.92
C SER A 149 -2.50 -13.00 -9.47
N GLU A 150 -2.86 -13.80 -8.46
CA GLU A 150 -4.17 -13.83 -7.82
C GLU A 150 -4.01 -13.57 -6.32
N ILE A 151 -4.66 -12.51 -5.83
CA ILE A 151 -4.70 -12.17 -4.40
C ILE A 151 -6.13 -12.34 -3.90
N LYS A 152 -6.32 -13.19 -2.89
CA LYS A 152 -7.58 -13.41 -2.19
C LYS A 152 -7.48 -12.89 -0.77
N LEU A 153 -8.39 -11.98 -0.41
CA LEU A 153 -8.50 -11.37 0.91
C LEU A 153 -9.85 -11.76 1.52
N ARG A 154 -9.86 -12.30 2.74
CA ARG A 154 -11.10 -12.59 3.47
C ARG A 154 -11.17 -11.77 4.74
N PHE A 155 -12.03 -10.76 4.75
CA PHE A 155 -12.23 -9.85 5.87
C PHE A 155 -13.30 -10.37 6.82
N ARG A 156 -13.01 -10.31 8.13
CA ARG A 156 -13.94 -10.75 9.18
C ARG A 156 -14.55 -9.59 9.98
N ARG A 157 -14.09 -8.37 9.75
CA ARG A 157 -14.47 -7.13 10.44
C ARG A 157 -14.32 -5.96 9.49
N ASP A 158 -14.81 -4.80 9.92
CA ASP A 158 -14.61 -3.55 9.20
C ASP A 158 -13.13 -3.18 9.16
N VAL A 159 -12.60 -2.93 7.96
CA VAL A 159 -11.21 -2.53 7.75
C VAL A 159 -11.18 -1.23 6.92
N PRO A 160 -10.51 -0.17 7.41
CA PRO A 160 -10.31 1.03 6.61
C PRO A 160 -9.30 0.75 5.49
N MET A 161 -9.69 1.06 4.26
CA MET A 161 -8.93 0.76 3.04
C MET A 161 -8.96 1.95 2.09
N GLU A 162 -8.04 1.97 1.13
CA GLU A 162 -8.17 2.81 -0.06
C GLU A 162 -7.87 2.00 -1.32
N ILE A 163 -8.51 2.38 -2.42
CA ILE A 163 -8.18 1.91 -3.77
C ILE A 163 -7.91 3.14 -4.62
N ASP A 164 -6.72 3.21 -5.24
CA ASP A 164 -6.30 4.27 -6.17
C ASP A 164 -6.55 5.71 -5.64
N GLY A 165 -6.47 5.88 -4.31
CA GLY A 165 -6.59 7.17 -3.62
C GLY A 165 -7.97 7.48 -3.03
N GLU A 166 -8.97 6.61 -3.23
CA GLU A 166 -10.30 6.76 -2.65
C GLU A 166 -10.43 5.93 -1.37
N PRO A 167 -10.51 6.54 -0.18
CA PRO A 167 -10.64 5.82 1.08
C PRO A 167 -12.09 5.37 1.32
N PHE A 168 -12.26 4.19 1.92
CA PHE A 168 -13.56 3.64 2.32
C PHE A 168 -13.40 2.68 3.49
N LEU A 169 -14.52 2.38 4.17
CA LEU A 169 -14.58 1.34 5.20
C LEU A 169 -15.15 0.06 4.56
N LEU A 170 -14.33 -0.99 4.48
CA LEU A 170 -14.75 -2.27 3.93
C LEU A 170 -15.29 -3.16 5.05
N GLY A 171 -16.57 -3.51 4.98
CA GLY A 171 -17.17 -4.50 5.90
C GLY A 171 -16.71 -5.94 5.64
N PRO A 172 -17.17 -6.91 6.44
CA PRO A 172 -16.81 -8.32 6.27
C PRO A 172 -17.19 -8.82 4.88
N CYS A 173 -16.19 -9.25 4.11
CA CYS A 173 -16.39 -9.75 2.75
C CYS A 173 -15.20 -10.60 2.30
N GLN A 174 -15.34 -11.20 1.11
CA GLN A 174 -14.23 -11.82 0.39
C GLN A 174 -13.95 -11.02 -0.88
N MET A 175 -12.71 -10.57 -1.03
CA MET A 175 -12.23 -9.82 -2.19
C MET A 175 -11.22 -10.69 -2.95
N THR A 176 -11.33 -10.71 -4.27
CA THR A 176 -10.36 -11.37 -5.15
C THR A 176 -9.85 -10.35 -6.15
N ILE A 177 -8.52 -10.25 -6.26
CA ILE A 177 -7.82 -9.31 -7.11
C ILE A 177 -7.04 -10.13 -8.13
N THR A 178 -7.39 -9.95 -9.40
CA THR A 178 -6.77 -10.63 -10.54
C THR A 178 -6.60 -9.66 -11.68
N ARG A 179 -5.58 -9.90 -12.51
CA ARG A 179 -5.41 -9.16 -13.75
C ARG A 179 -6.61 -9.39 -14.68
N LYS A 180 -7.32 -8.30 -15.03
CA LYS A 180 -8.43 -8.34 -15.99
C LYS A 180 -7.97 -8.07 -17.42
N ASN A 181 -7.27 -6.94 -17.64
CA ASN A 181 -6.87 -6.45 -18.95
C ASN A 181 -5.53 -5.69 -18.84
N GLN A 182 -4.97 -5.29 -19.99
CA GLN A 182 -3.82 -4.41 -20.07
C GLN A 182 -4.11 -3.24 -21.02
N ALA A 183 -3.71 -2.04 -20.62
CA ALA A 183 -3.77 -0.85 -21.44
C ALA A 183 -2.37 -0.42 -21.87
N ARG A 184 -2.24 0.09 -23.10
CA ARG A 184 -1.01 0.77 -23.54
C ARG A 184 -1.02 2.19 -23.00
N MET A 185 0.03 2.55 -22.27
CA MET A 185 0.20 3.89 -21.70
C MET A 185 1.40 4.56 -22.36
N ILE A 186 1.33 5.88 -22.52
CA ILE A 186 2.49 6.68 -22.93
C ILE A 186 3.47 6.70 -21.76
N ALA A 187 4.71 6.32 -22.04
CA ALA A 187 5.80 6.32 -21.08
C ALA A 187 6.95 7.18 -21.61
N THR A 188 7.62 7.91 -20.71
CA THR A 188 8.85 8.63 -21.07
C THR A 188 9.95 7.65 -21.48
N GLU A 189 10.90 8.07 -22.31
CA GLU A 189 12.05 7.23 -22.70
C GLU A 189 12.79 6.65 -21.49
N ARG A 190 12.91 7.44 -20.41
CA ARG A 190 13.50 7.00 -19.13
C ARG A 190 12.71 5.86 -18.49
N SER A 191 11.38 5.92 -18.53
CA SER A 191 10.50 4.87 -18.02
C SER A 191 10.51 3.63 -18.91
N GLN A 192 10.61 3.80 -20.23
CA GLN A 192 10.72 2.70 -21.18
C GLN A 192 12.04 1.95 -21.04
N ALA A 193 13.16 2.68 -20.88
CA ALA A 193 14.48 2.10 -20.64
C ALA A 193 14.52 1.30 -19.34
N ALA A 194 13.91 1.80 -18.25
CA ALA A 194 13.78 1.06 -17.00
C ALA A 194 13.00 -0.26 -17.18
N GLN A 195 11.91 -0.23 -17.95
CA GLN A 195 11.11 -1.43 -18.26
C GLN A 195 11.79 -2.41 -19.23
N GLN A 196 12.62 -1.93 -20.16
CA GLN A 196 13.38 -2.78 -21.09
C GLN A 196 14.61 -3.43 -20.44
N ILE A 197 15.30 -2.71 -19.56
CA ILE A 197 16.41 -3.29 -18.77
C ILE A 197 15.88 -4.44 -17.90
N GLN A 198 14.66 -4.28 -17.37
CA GLN A 198 13.91 -5.31 -16.64
C GLN A 198 13.56 -6.54 -17.48
N SER A 199 13.15 -6.37 -18.73
CA SER A 199 12.74 -7.50 -19.59
C SER A 199 13.90 -8.31 -20.18
N THR A 200 15.12 -7.76 -20.18
CA THR A 200 16.28 -8.35 -20.90
C THR A 200 17.20 -9.17 -19.99
N ARG A 201 16.89 -9.25 -18.69
CA ARG A 201 17.64 -10.04 -17.69
C ARG A 201 17.02 -11.43 -17.40
N ILE A 202 16.16 -11.92 -18.28
CA ILE A 202 15.56 -13.26 -18.23
C ILE A 202 16.44 -14.25 -18.98
#